data_AF-A0A7W8NQD8-F1
#
_entry.id   AF-A0A7W8NQD8-F1
#
_cell.length_a   1.000
_cell.length_b   1.000
_cell.length_c   1.000
_cell.angle_alpha   90.00
_cell.angle_beta   90.00
_cell.angle_gamma   90.00
#
_symmetry.space_group_name_H-M   'P 1'
#
loop_
_entity.id
_entity.type
_entity.pdbx_description
1 polymer ?
#
loop_
_entity_poly.entity_id
_entity_poly.type
_entity_poly.pdbx_seq_one_letter_code
_entity_poly.pdbx_strand_id
1 'polypeptide(L)'
;MPGPVLTTSPLPALASAQPATPGGLDTAAGLLVPHDGEPVLDVRERPERWALLWLIGAAVRQDVPVLAWGTGAALAGRALGAVIYPPGPVWPTEWSAPPRGAAAQREQGSVPVRWTLGRVTALAAPELPTAELDAFLAALPAWSSRRPGSDLEALGGPDALRRVVAAFYARARQDAVIGPIFAAHVHDWDAHVDRVTAFWSTVLGGGAQWRGHLGGAHAGLGLRSAHVERWLALWSQTVHAELAPDTAARLDARARVMARRLRGPPRAET
;
A
#
# COMPACT_ATOMS: atom_id res chain seq x y z
N MET A 1 -2.07 19.04 -8.74
CA MET A 1 -0.97 18.85 -9.71
C MET A 1 -0.75 17.35 -9.86
N PRO A 2 -0.55 16.81 -11.06
CA PRO A 2 -0.12 15.42 -11.20
C PRO A 2 1.20 15.24 -10.42
N GLY A 3 1.33 14.16 -9.66
CA GLY A 3 2.55 13.93 -8.89
C GLY A 3 3.73 13.49 -9.77
N PRO A 4 4.87 13.11 -9.17
CA PRO A 4 6.08 12.84 -9.93
C PRO A 4 5.98 11.57 -10.77
N VAL A 5 6.69 11.54 -11.89
CA VAL A 5 7.04 10.28 -12.56
C VAL A 5 8.22 9.66 -11.82
N LEU A 6 8.08 8.41 -11.42
CA LEU A 6 9.11 7.66 -10.73
C LEU A 6 9.86 6.74 -11.69
N THR A 7 11.11 6.39 -11.37
CA THR A 7 11.91 5.43 -12.12
C THR A 7 12.70 4.49 -11.22
N THR A 8 12.81 3.21 -11.59
CA THR A 8 13.58 2.22 -10.82
C THR A 8 15.09 2.34 -10.99
N SER A 9 15.54 3.00 -12.07
CA SER A 9 16.94 3.31 -12.34
C SER A 9 17.08 4.67 -13.03
N PRO A 10 18.24 5.35 -12.95
CA PRO A 10 18.43 6.66 -13.56
C PRO A 10 18.13 6.66 -15.08
N LEU A 11 17.38 7.67 -15.53
CA LEU A 11 17.03 7.86 -16.94
C LEU A 11 17.55 9.22 -17.41
N PRO A 12 18.74 9.30 -18.04
CA PRO A 12 19.27 10.57 -18.53
C PRO A 12 18.33 11.30 -19.50
N ALA A 13 17.58 10.56 -20.30
CA ALA A 13 16.59 11.10 -21.23
C ALA A 13 15.38 11.78 -20.54
N LEU A 14 15.17 11.52 -19.24
CA LEU A 14 14.08 12.11 -18.46
C LEU A 14 14.60 12.51 -17.07
N ALA A 15 15.45 13.54 -17.03
CA ALA A 15 16.09 14.02 -15.80
C ALA A 15 15.11 14.48 -14.70
N SER A 16 13.85 14.76 -15.06
CA SER A 16 12.78 15.11 -14.11
C SER A 16 12.19 13.90 -13.37
N ALA A 17 12.44 12.68 -13.85
CA ALA A 17 11.98 11.46 -13.17
C ALA A 17 12.71 11.27 -11.84
N GLN A 18 11.96 10.95 -10.79
CA GLN A 18 12.50 10.78 -9.45
C GLN A 18 12.78 9.29 -9.16
N PRO A 19 13.77 8.95 -8.31
CA PRO A 19 13.97 7.58 -7.88
C PRO A 19 12.72 7.00 -7.22
N ALA A 20 12.32 5.81 -7.65
CA ALA A 20 11.15 5.16 -7.11
C ALA A 20 11.41 4.62 -5.69
N THR A 21 10.49 4.92 -4.78
CA THR A 21 10.53 4.43 -3.40
C THR A 21 9.13 3.94 -3.00
N PRO A 22 9.01 3.05 -1.98
CA PRO A 22 7.71 2.60 -1.50
C PRO A 22 6.74 3.74 -1.17
N GLY A 23 7.20 4.78 -0.44
CA GLY A 23 6.37 5.94 -0.10
C GLY A 23 6.16 6.92 -1.27
N GLY A 24 7.05 6.92 -2.26
CA GLY A 24 6.87 7.73 -3.47
C GLY A 24 5.65 7.31 -4.29
N LEU A 25 5.30 6.03 -4.29
CA LEU A 25 4.14 5.50 -5.02
C LEU A 25 2.82 6.15 -4.61
N ASP A 26 2.71 6.59 -3.36
CA ASP A 26 1.49 7.21 -2.82
C ASP A 26 1.10 8.49 -3.56
N THR A 27 2.08 9.14 -4.19
CA THR A 27 1.88 10.37 -4.96
C THR A 27 2.27 10.23 -6.43
N ALA A 28 2.74 9.08 -6.88
CA ALA A 28 3.28 8.92 -8.22
C ALA A 28 2.21 9.10 -9.31
N ALA A 29 2.56 9.83 -10.37
CA ALA A 29 1.75 9.89 -11.59
C ALA A 29 1.99 8.67 -12.50
N GLY A 30 3.18 8.05 -12.42
CA GLY A 30 3.54 6.86 -13.17
C GLY A 30 4.89 6.31 -12.72
N LEU A 31 5.17 5.07 -13.10
CA LEU A 31 6.41 4.35 -12.81
C LEU A 31 7.07 3.88 -14.12
N LEU A 32 8.31 4.29 -14.32
CA LEU A 32 9.19 3.78 -15.37
C LEU A 32 10.06 2.66 -14.80
N VAL A 33 10.17 1.56 -15.53
CA VAL A 33 11.00 0.40 -15.17
C VAL A 33 11.97 0.14 -16.33
N PRO A 34 13.11 0.84 -16.35
CA PRO A 34 14.05 0.74 -17.46
C PRO A 34 14.73 -0.62 -17.57
N HIS A 35 15.27 -0.89 -18.75
CA HIS A 35 16.31 -1.88 -18.91
C HIS A 35 17.54 -1.47 -18.08
N ASP A 36 18.02 -2.40 -17.25
CA ASP A 36 19.17 -2.21 -16.35
C ASP A 36 20.27 -3.28 -16.54
N GLY A 37 20.09 -4.19 -17.50
CA GLY A 37 21.07 -5.23 -17.85
C GLY A 37 21.16 -6.40 -16.87
N GLU A 38 20.42 -6.35 -15.76
CA GLU A 38 20.63 -7.28 -14.66
C GLU A 38 19.69 -8.50 -14.72
N PRO A 39 20.11 -9.66 -14.18
CA PRO A 39 19.30 -10.88 -14.22
C PRO A 39 17.96 -10.77 -13.48
N VAL A 40 16.96 -11.46 -14.01
CA VAL A 40 15.56 -11.51 -13.56
C VAL A 40 15.10 -12.94 -13.29
N LEU A 41 15.70 -13.94 -13.94
CA LEU A 41 15.35 -15.36 -13.81
C LEU A 41 15.77 -15.89 -12.44
N ASP A 42 16.99 -15.59 -11.98
CA ASP A 42 17.48 -15.94 -10.65
C ASP A 42 17.60 -14.73 -9.71
N VAL A 43 16.62 -14.61 -8.80
CA VAL A 43 16.53 -13.51 -7.82
C VAL A 43 16.68 -13.98 -6.38
N ARG A 44 16.97 -15.28 -6.15
CA ARG A 44 16.89 -15.89 -4.80
C ARG A 44 17.81 -15.22 -3.78
N GLU A 45 18.98 -14.78 -4.21
CA GLU A 45 20.00 -14.15 -3.36
C GLU A 45 20.22 -12.68 -3.71
N ARG A 46 19.22 -12.03 -4.31
CA ARG A 46 19.28 -10.67 -4.83
C ARG A 46 18.23 -9.78 -4.15
N PRO A 47 18.51 -9.25 -2.94
CA PRO A 47 17.53 -8.47 -2.17
C PRO A 47 17.04 -7.21 -2.92
N GLU A 48 17.90 -6.59 -3.73
CA GLU A 48 17.56 -5.46 -4.58
C GLU A 48 16.52 -5.84 -5.65
N ARG A 49 16.60 -7.06 -6.21
CA ARG A 49 15.61 -7.55 -7.18
C ARG A 49 14.27 -7.81 -6.51
N TRP A 50 14.28 -8.37 -5.31
CA TRP A 50 13.05 -8.53 -4.51
C TRP A 50 12.39 -7.20 -4.19
N ALA A 51 13.18 -6.17 -3.86
CA ALA A 51 12.66 -4.82 -3.61
C ALA A 51 11.96 -4.26 -4.86
N LEU A 52 12.56 -4.42 -6.05
CA LEU A 52 11.96 -4.01 -7.33
C LEU A 52 10.68 -4.79 -7.65
N LEU A 53 10.67 -6.11 -7.50
CA LEU A 53 9.47 -6.94 -7.71
C LEU A 53 8.32 -6.50 -6.80
N TRP A 54 8.61 -6.24 -5.54
CA TRP A 54 7.62 -5.74 -4.58
C TRP A 54 7.09 -4.36 -5.00
N LEU A 55 7.99 -3.44 -5.36
CA LEU A 55 7.65 -2.08 -5.77
C LEU A 55 6.75 -2.07 -7.01
N ILE A 56 7.12 -2.83 -8.05
CA ILE A 56 6.32 -2.95 -9.27
C ILE A 56 4.95 -3.55 -8.94
N GLY A 57 4.90 -4.63 -8.15
CA GLY A 57 3.64 -5.22 -7.71
C GLY A 57 2.76 -4.25 -6.90
N ALA A 58 3.36 -3.39 -6.08
CA ALA A 58 2.65 -2.35 -5.34
C ALA A 58 2.08 -1.29 -6.28
N ALA A 59 2.86 -0.80 -7.25
CA ALA A 59 2.41 0.14 -8.26
C ALA A 59 1.18 -0.38 -9.02
N VAL A 60 1.23 -1.65 -9.47
CA VAL A 60 0.11 -2.29 -10.17
C VAL A 60 -1.13 -2.39 -9.29
N ARG A 61 -1.01 -2.83 -8.03
CA ARG A 61 -2.16 -2.91 -7.10
C ARG A 61 -2.80 -1.55 -6.81
N GLN A 62 -1.99 -0.49 -6.87
CA GLN A 62 -2.43 0.89 -6.68
C GLN A 62 -2.95 1.54 -7.97
N ASP A 63 -3.05 0.80 -9.09
CA ASP A 63 -3.38 1.32 -10.42
C ASP A 63 -2.45 2.46 -10.88
N VAL A 64 -1.20 2.49 -10.39
CA VAL A 64 -0.17 3.41 -10.89
C VAL A 64 0.22 2.95 -12.30
N PRO A 65 0.18 3.82 -13.31
CA PRO A 65 0.63 3.49 -14.66
C PRO A 65 2.10 3.05 -14.68
N VAL A 66 2.40 1.95 -15.37
CA VAL A 66 3.75 1.39 -15.46
C VAL A 66 4.18 1.27 -16.93
N LEU A 67 5.35 1.80 -17.26
CA LEU A 67 6.03 1.53 -18.53
C LEU A 67 7.36 0.82 -18.26
N ALA A 68 7.50 -0.38 -18.79
CA ALA A 68 8.67 -1.23 -18.57
C ALA A 68 9.30 -1.67 -19.89
N TRP A 69 10.62 -1.81 -19.95
CA TRP A 69 11.28 -2.31 -21.16
C TRP A 69 12.55 -3.13 -20.87
N GLY A 70 12.98 -3.96 -21.82
CA GLY A 70 14.11 -4.89 -21.67
C GLY A 70 14.00 -5.78 -20.43
N THR A 71 15.07 -5.84 -19.64
CA THR A 71 15.07 -6.53 -18.32
C THR A 71 14.02 -5.95 -17.35
N GLY A 72 13.67 -4.66 -17.47
CA GLY A 72 12.58 -4.05 -16.71
C GLY A 72 11.20 -4.62 -17.09
N ALA A 73 10.96 -4.90 -18.37
CA ALA A 73 9.76 -5.60 -18.82
C ALA A 73 9.71 -7.04 -18.30
N ALA A 74 10.85 -7.74 -18.27
CA ALA A 74 10.95 -9.06 -17.67
C ALA A 74 10.62 -9.03 -16.16
N LEU A 75 11.14 -8.03 -15.43
CA LEU A 75 10.82 -7.81 -14.01
C LEU A 75 9.33 -7.56 -13.79
N ALA A 76 8.72 -6.70 -14.62
CA ALA A 76 7.28 -6.44 -14.55
C ALA A 76 6.45 -7.69 -14.82
N GLY A 77 6.82 -8.49 -15.83
CA GLY A 77 6.22 -9.78 -16.10
C GLY A 77 6.32 -10.72 -14.90
N ARG A 78 7.51 -10.84 -14.30
CA ARG A 78 7.73 -11.68 -13.11
C ARG A 78 6.89 -11.24 -11.92
N ALA A 79 6.80 -9.93 -11.66
CA ALA A 79 5.96 -9.38 -10.58
C ALA A 79 4.47 -9.70 -10.79
N LEU A 80 4.05 -9.93 -12.04
CA LEU A 80 2.70 -10.31 -12.44
C LEU A 80 2.54 -11.83 -12.64
N GLY A 81 3.54 -12.62 -12.24
CA GLY A 81 3.49 -14.09 -12.29
C GLY A 81 3.73 -14.69 -13.67
N ALA A 82 4.30 -13.94 -14.62
CA ALA A 82 4.69 -14.48 -15.91
C ALA A 82 5.95 -15.36 -15.81
N VAL A 83 6.08 -16.29 -16.75
CA VAL A 83 7.30 -17.08 -16.96
C VAL A 83 8.38 -16.20 -17.58
N ILE A 84 9.61 -16.32 -17.07
CA ILE A 84 10.79 -15.64 -17.59
C ILE A 84 11.62 -16.62 -18.41
N TYR A 85 12.07 -16.17 -19.57
CA TYR A 85 12.90 -16.93 -20.49
C TYR A 85 14.31 -16.36 -20.52
N PRO A 86 15.34 -17.21 -20.71
CA PRO A 86 16.71 -16.77 -20.91
C PRO A 86 16.86 -15.98 -22.22
N PRO A 87 18.00 -15.29 -22.42
CA PRO A 87 18.37 -14.71 -23.70
C PRO A 87 18.28 -15.73 -24.84
N GLY A 88 17.94 -15.26 -26.03
CA GLY A 88 17.75 -16.10 -27.20
C GLY A 88 17.99 -15.35 -28.51
N PRO A 89 17.61 -15.95 -29.65
CA PRO A 89 17.88 -15.38 -30.96
C PRO A 89 17.07 -14.12 -31.28
N VAL A 90 15.93 -13.91 -30.60
CA VAL A 90 15.09 -12.72 -30.77
C VAL A 90 15.48 -11.61 -29.80
N TRP A 91 15.63 -11.95 -28.51
CA TRP A 91 15.99 -11.01 -27.45
C TRP A 91 17.36 -11.36 -26.86
N PRO A 92 18.32 -10.42 -26.87
CA PRO A 92 19.66 -10.65 -26.30
C PRO A 92 19.68 -10.65 -24.77
N THR A 93 18.53 -10.38 -24.13
CA THR A 93 18.36 -10.32 -22.67
C THR A 93 17.25 -11.26 -22.23
N GLU A 94 17.18 -11.52 -20.92
CA GLU A 94 16.02 -12.20 -20.34
C GLU A 94 14.73 -11.42 -20.62
N TRP A 95 13.65 -12.15 -20.89
CA TRP A 95 12.35 -11.57 -21.26
C TRP A 95 11.21 -12.37 -20.63
N SER A 96 10.03 -11.75 -20.49
CA SER A 96 8.84 -12.43 -19.96
C SER A 96 7.85 -12.79 -21.06
N ALA A 97 7.22 -13.96 -20.96
CA ALA A 97 5.93 -14.17 -21.64
C ALA A 97 4.90 -13.13 -21.16
N PRO A 98 3.82 -12.88 -21.94
CA PRO A 98 2.75 -12.03 -21.47
C PRO A 98 2.09 -12.69 -20.24
N PRO A 99 1.87 -11.95 -19.14
CA PRO A 99 1.12 -12.48 -17.99
C PRO A 99 -0.28 -12.94 -18.38
N ARG A 100 -0.91 -13.78 -17.55
CA ARG A 100 -2.28 -14.24 -17.80
C ARG A 100 -3.24 -13.05 -17.90
N GLY A 101 -3.99 -12.97 -19.00
CA GLY A 101 -4.94 -11.88 -19.27
C GLY A 101 -4.31 -10.64 -19.91
N ALA A 102 -3.00 -10.64 -20.17
CA ALA A 102 -2.35 -9.57 -20.90
C ALA A 102 -2.69 -9.66 -22.41
N ALA A 103 -2.85 -8.50 -23.04
CA ALA A 103 -2.98 -8.40 -24.50
C ALA A 103 -1.60 -8.22 -25.13
N ALA A 104 -1.17 -9.20 -25.94
CA ALA A 104 0.03 -9.09 -26.77
C ALA A 104 -0.31 -8.33 -28.07
N GLN A 105 0.48 -7.31 -28.41
CA GLN A 105 0.17 -6.39 -29.51
C GLN A 105 1.20 -6.38 -30.64
N ARG A 106 2.37 -7.01 -30.44
CA ARG A 106 3.37 -7.29 -31.48
C ARG A 106 4.11 -8.58 -31.14
N GLU A 107 4.37 -9.40 -32.15
CA GLU A 107 5.14 -10.64 -32.04
C GLU A 107 6.25 -10.68 -33.09
N GLN A 108 7.39 -11.27 -32.74
CA GLN A 108 8.49 -11.58 -33.64
C GLN A 108 8.83 -13.07 -33.50
N GLY A 109 8.49 -13.86 -34.52
CA GLY A 109 8.75 -15.31 -34.52
C GLY A 109 8.14 -16.03 -33.31
N SER A 110 6.90 -15.69 -32.94
CA SER A 110 6.17 -16.19 -31.76
C SER A 110 6.62 -15.67 -30.39
N VAL A 111 7.55 -14.69 -30.36
CA VAL A 111 7.98 -14.03 -29.13
C VAL A 111 7.31 -12.66 -29.02
N PRO A 112 6.65 -12.32 -27.88
CA PRO A 112 6.04 -11.01 -27.72
C PRO A 112 7.11 -9.91 -27.74
N VAL A 113 6.81 -8.85 -28.48
CA VAL A 113 7.57 -7.59 -28.50
C VAL A 113 6.98 -6.60 -27.52
N ARG A 114 5.64 -6.58 -27.40
CA ARG A 114 4.90 -5.66 -26.53
C ARG A 114 3.65 -6.32 -25.98
N TRP A 115 3.43 -6.18 -24.68
CA TRP A 115 2.19 -6.61 -24.02
C TRP A 115 1.67 -5.54 -23.07
N THR A 116 0.35 -5.57 -22.84
CA THR A 116 -0.33 -4.66 -21.92
C THR A 116 -1.23 -5.43 -20.96
N LEU A 117 -1.30 -5.00 -19.71
CA LEU A 117 -2.22 -5.53 -18.69
C LEU A 117 -2.67 -4.40 -17.76
N GLY A 118 -3.95 -4.03 -17.83
CA GLY A 118 -4.44 -2.85 -17.10
C GLY A 118 -3.68 -1.60 -17.52
N ARG A 119 -3.00 -0.96 -16.56
CA ARG A 119 -2.16 0.24 -16.80
C ARG A 119 -0.67 -0.07 -16.93
N VAL A 120 -0.31 -1.33 -17.16
CA VAL A 120 1.07 -1.77 -17.42
C VAL A 120 1.26 -1.92 -18.92
N THR A 121 2.30 -1.27 -19.44
CA THR A 121 2.85 -1.50 -20.79
C THR A 121 4.26 -2.02 -20.64
N ALA A 122 4.58 -3.11 -21.33
CA ALA A 122 5.91 -3.71 -21.30
C ALA A 122 6.41 -4.04 -22.70
N LEU A 123 7.66 -3.69 -22.96
CA LEU A 123 8.35 -3.92 -24.23
C LEU A 123 9.57 -4.81 -24.03
N ALA A 124 9.72 -5.89 -24.80
CA ALA A 124 10.84 -6.81 -24.60
C ALA A 124 12.19 -6.24 -25.07
N ALA A 125 12.19 -5.24 -25.97
CA ALA A 125 13.40 -4.61 -26.47
C ALA A 125 14.14 -3.80 -25.37
N PRO A 126 15.49 -3.83 -25.33
CA PRO A 126 16.28 -3.11 -24.33
C PRO A 126 16.29 -1.59 -24.56
N GLU A 127 16.07 -1.14 -25.79
CA GLU A 127 15.86 0.26 -26.11
C GLU A 127 14.36 0.62 -26.11
N LEU A 128 14.01 1.72 -25.44
CA LEU A 128 12.65 2.27 -25.46
C LEU A 128 12.49 3.21 -26.65
N PRO A 129 11.56 2.95 -27.59
CA PRO A 129 11.24 3.92 -28.64
C PRO A 129 10.69 5.22 -28.03
N THR A 130 11.20 6.38 -28.47
CA THR A 130 10.77 7.70 -27.96
C THR A 130 9.25 7.88 -28.02
N ALA A 131 8.61 7.41 -29.09
CA ALA A 131 7.16 7.47 -29.25
C ALA A 131 6.37 6.73 -28.14
N GLU A 132 6.91 5.65 -27.58
CA GLU A 132 6.26 4.92 -26.47
C GLU A 132 6.37 5.71 -25.16
N LEU A 133 7.53 6.34 -24.91
CA LEU A 133 7.70 7.22 -23.75
C LEU A 133 6.77 8.43 -23.84
N ASP A 134 6.73 9.10 -24.98
CA ASP A 134 5.90 10.28 -25.21
C ASP A 134 4.41 9.94 -25.06
N ALA A 135 3.96 8.83 -25.65
CA ALA A 135 2.58 8.36 -25.54
C ALA A 135 2.21 8.03 -24.09
N PHE A 136 3.11 7.38 -23.34
CA PHE A 136 2.90 7.08 -21.93
C PHE A 136 2.76 8.35 -21.09
N LEU A 137 3.71 9.29 -21.23
CA LEU A 137 3.71 10.56 -20.51
C LEU A 137 2.46 11.40 -20.82
N ALA A 138 2.04 11.44 -22.08
CA ALA A 138 0.83 12.14 -22.51
C ALA A 138 -0.47 11.53 -21.95
N ALA A 139 -0.47 10.23 -21.64
CA ALA A 139 -1.63 9.53 -21.09
C ALA A 139 -1.79 9.70 -19.56
N LEU A 140 -0.72 10.03 -18.83
CA LEU A 140 -0.73 10.11 -17.36
C LEU A 140 -1.84 11.01 -16.78
N PRO A 141 -2.16 12.19 -17.34
CA PRO A 141 -3.24 13.03 -16.81
C PRO A 141 -4.61 12.34 -16.83
N ALA A 142 -4.86 11.46 -17.81
CA ALA A 142 -6.10 10.69 -17.90
C ALA A 142 -6.17 9.54 -16.88
N TRP A 143 -5.06 9.21 -16.23
CA TRP A 143 -4.94 8.13 -15.25
C TRP A 143 -4.80 8.63 -13.82
N SER A 144 -5.26 9.84 -13.54
CA SER A 144 -5.13 10.50 -12.23
C SER A 144 -5.80 9.75 -11.07
N SER A 145 -6.74 8.82 -11.34
CA SER A 145 -7.35 7.98 -10.31
C SER A 145 -6.43 6.81 -9.94
N ARG A 146 -5.96 6.73 -8.70
CA ARG A 146 -5.22 5.57 -8.15
C ARG A 146 -6.06 4.86 -7.08
N ARG A 147 -5.78 3.58 -6.86
CA ARG A 147 -6.28 2.87 -5.68
C ARG A 147 -5.35 3.17 -4.50
N PRO A 148 -5.89 3.49 -3.31
CA PRO A 148 -5.06 3.66 -2.12
C PRO A 148 -4.22 2.41 -1.84
N GLY A 149 -2.95 2.63 -1.51
CA GLY A 149 -2.00 1.58 -1.14
C GLY A 149 -2.21 1.01 0.27
N SER A 150 -2.98 1.71 1.09
CA SER A 150 -3.28 1.34 2.47
C SER A 150 -4.67 1.81 2.88
N ASP A 151 -5.20 1.24 3.97
CA ASP A 151 -6.45 1.73 4.55
C ASP A 151 -6.29 3.12 5.18
N LEU A 152 -5.09 3.46 5.64
CA LEU A 152 -4.78 4.79 6.15
C LEU A 152 -4.91 5.85 5.05
N GLU A 153 -4.37 5.57 3.88
CA GLU A 153 -4.51 6.44 2.71
C GLU A 153 -5.97 6.52 2.26
N ALA A 154 -6.68 5.38 2.21
CA ALA A 154 -8.11 5.36 1.87
C ALA A 154 -8.98 6.19 2.83
N LEU A 155 -8.53 6.37 4.07
CA LEU A 155 -9.17 7.20 5.08
C LEU A 155 -8.83 8.70 4.93
N GLY A 156 -7.82 9.06 4.13
CA GLY A 156 -7.34 10.43 3.97
C GLY A 156 -6.08 10.76 4.79
N GLY A 157 -5.35 9.74 5.25
CA GLY A 157 -4.06 9.89 5.91
C GLY A 157 -4.12 10.13 7.43
N PRO A 158 -2.95 10.36 8.06
CA PRO A 158 -2.82 10.50 9.52
C PRO A 158 -3.69 11.61 10.13
N ASP A 159 -3.85 12.74 9.44
CA ASP A 159 -4.64 13.87 9.96
C ASP A 159 -6.13 13.55 10.01
N ALA A 160 -6.64 12.87 8.97
CA ALA A 160 -8.02 12.38 8.96
C ALA A 160 -8.22 11.35 10.08
N LEU A 161 -7.25 10.47 10.29
CA LEU A 161 -7.30 9.49 11.38
C LEU A 161 -7.31 10.18 12.76
N ARG A 162 -6.44 11.17 12.98
CA ARG A 162 -6.39 11.92 14.24
C ARG A 162 -7.73 12.59 14.54
N ARG A 163 -8.40 13.17 13.53
CA ARG A 163 -9.74 13.76 13.70
C ARG A 163 -10.77 12.73 14.18
N VAL A 164 -10.81 11.55 13.57
CA VAL A 164 -11.72 10.45 13.97
C VAL A 164 -11.41 9.99 15.41
N VAL A 165 -10.13 9.80 15.74
CA VAL A 165 -9.70 9.37 17.09
C VAL A 165 -10.03 10.44 18.13
N ALA A 166 -9.83 11.72 17.83
CA ALA A 166 -10.18 12.83 18.70
C ALA A 166 -11.71 12.90 18.94
N ALA A 167 -12.51 12.78 17.87
CA ALA A 167 -13.98 12.76 17.97
C ALA A 167 -14.46 11.57 18.82
N PHE A 168 -13.82 10.41 18.68
CA PHE A 168 -14.12 9.23 19.49
C PHE A 168 -13.84 9.49 20.98
N TYR A 169 -12.67 10.01 21.32
CA TYR A 169 -12.32 10.24 22.72
C TYR A 169 -13.08 11.41 23.35
N ALA A 170 -13.51 12.41 22.56
CA ALA A 170 -14.43 13.44 23.02
C ALA A 170 -15.76 12.84 23.53
N ARG A 171 -16.29 11.82 22.83
CA ARG A 171 -17.47 11.04 23.24
C ARG A 171 -17.15 10.12 24.42
N ALA A 172 -16.05 9.35 24.35
CA ALA A 172 -15.67 8.39 25.38
C ALA A 172 -15.42 9.03 26.75
N ARG A 173 -14.85 10.24 26.80
CA ARG A 173 -14.61 10.97 28.05
C ARG A 173 -15.89 11.34 28.80
N GLN A 174 -16.98 11.55 28.08
CA GLN A 174 -18.28 11.93 28.65
C GLN A 174 -19.15 10.71 28.99
N ASP A 175 -18.71 9.51 28.64
CA ASP A 175 -19.48 8.29 28.84
C ASP A 175 -19.47 7.84 30.30
N ALA A 176 -20.64 7.50 30.84
CA ALA A 176 -20.79 7.12 32.25
C ALA A 176 -20.09 5.81 32.62
N VAL A 177 -19.84 4.90 31.66
CA VAL A 177 -19.25 3.58 31.92
C VAL A 177 -17.74 3.61 31.75
N ILE A 178 -17.24 4.20 30.65
CA ILE A 178 -15.80 4.18 30.35
C ILE A 178 -15.09 5.50 30.66
N GLY A 179 -15.82 6.62 30.75
CA GLY A 179 -15.27 7.93 31.09
C GLY A 179 -14.50 7.94 32.42
N PRO A 180 -15.02 7.35 33.51
CA PRO A 180 -14.29 7.27 34.78
C PRO A 180 -12.94 6.54 34.70
N ILE A 181 -12.83 5.49 33.86
CA ILE A 181 -11.58 4.76 33.67
C ILE A 181 -10.54 5.67 33.01
N PHE A 182 -10.92 6.39 31.96
CA PHE A 182 -10.01 7.32 31.31
C PHE A 182 -9.65 8.50 32.21
N ALA A 183 -10.61 9.06 32.96
CA ALA A 183 -10.34 10.17 33.89
C ALA A 183 -9.29 9.83 34.96
N ALA A 184 -9.23 8.56 35.39
CA ALA A 184 -8.26 8.08 36.36
C ALA A 184 -6.83 7.87 35.78
N HIS A 185 -6.69 7.68 34.47
CA HIS A 185 -5.42 7.25 33.85
C HIS A 185 -4.90 8.19 32.74
N VAL A 186 -5.72 9.08 32.22
CA VAL A 186 -5.38 10.01 31.13
C VAL A 186 -5.47 11.44 31.65
N HIS A 187 -4.30 12.06 31.81
CA HIS A 187 -4.17 13.46 32.24
C HIS A 187 -3.87 14.39 31.07
N ASP A 188 -3.11 13.91 30.08
CA ASP A 188 -2.82 14.59 28.83
C ASP A 188 -3.60 13.94 27.69
N TRP A 189 -4.66 14.62 27.26
CA TRP A 189 -5.56 14.11 26.22
C TRP A 189 -4.96 14.18 24.82
N ASP A 190 -4.19 15.22 24.52
CA ASP A 190 -3.57 15.35 23.20
C ASP A 190 -2.53 14.27 22.99
N ALA A 191 -1.67 14.04 23.98
CA ALA A 191 -0.69 12.96 23.95
C ALA A 191 -1.34 11.57 23.86
N HIS A 192 -2.47 11.35 24.54
CA HIS A 192 -3.22 10.10 24.43
C HIS A 192 -3.82 9.90 23.04
N VAL A 193 -4.46 10.92 22.47
CA VAL A 193 -5.00 10.88 21.10
C VAL A 193 -3.89 10.64 20.08
N ASP A 194 -2.72 11.28 20.24
CA ASP A 194 -1.57 11.06 19.35
C ASP A 194 -1.05 9.62 19.45
N ARG A 195 -0.94 9.08 20.66
CA ARG A 195 -0.50 7.69 20.88
C ARG A 195 -1.45 6.68 20.23
N VAL A 196 -2.76 6.89 20.35
CA VAL A 196 -3.77 6.01 19.75
C VAL A 196 -3.85 6.20 18.23
N THR A 197 -3.62 7.43 17.75
CA THR A 197 -3.49 7.71 16.31
C THR A 197 -2.29 6.96 15.73
N ALA A 198 -1.11 7.01 16.36
CA ALA A 198 0.08 6.27 15.91
C ALA A 198 -0.15 4.75 15.88
N PHE A 199 -0.88 4.22 16.88
CA PHE A 199 -1.31 2.82 16.90
C PHE A 199 -2.17 2.47 15.67
N TRP A 200 -3.21 3.25 15.43
CA TRP A 200 -4.10 3.02 14.28
C TRP A 200 -3.40 3.24 12.94
N SER A 201 -2.53 4.25 12.81
CA SER A 201 -1.71 4.46 11.61
C SER A 201 -0.90 3.22 11.28
N THR A 202 -0.29 2.58 12.28
CA THR A 202 0.48 1.34 12.09
C THR A 202 -0.41 0.20 11.61
N VAL A 203 -1.56 0.03 12.24
CA VAL A 203 -2.54 -1.01 11.89
C VAL A 203 -3.09 -0.83 10.47
N LEU A 204 -3.28 0.42 10.06
CA LEU A 204 -3.90 0.77 8.77
C LEU A 204 -2.88 0.90 7.63
N GLY A 205 -1.61 0.61 7.88
CA GLY A 205 -0.56 0.51 6.84
C GLY A 205 0.33 1.74 6.68
N GLY A 206 0.33 2.68 7.63
CA GLY A 206 1.21 3.87 7.64
C GLY A 206 2.64 3.63 8.12
N GLY A 207 3.11 2.38 8.15
CA GLY A 207 4.41 2.00 8.70
C GLY A 207 4.44 1.89 10.23
N ALA A 208 5.58 1.44 10.79
CA ALA A 208 5.75 1.13 12.22
C ALA A 208 5.87 2.39 13.10
N GLN A 209 4.82 3.21 13.16
CA GLN A 209 4.77 4.44 13.98
C GLN A 209 4.54 4.15 15.46
N TRP A 210 3.93 3.01 15.79
CA TRP A 210 3.71 2.57 17.17
C TRP A 210 4.47 1.29 17.46
N ARG A 211 5.20 1.28 18.58
CA ARG A 211 6.06 0.16 19.02
C ARG A 211 5.65 -0.43 20.37
N GLY A 212 4.42 -0.16 20.81
CA GLY A 212 3.91 -0.60 22.11
C GLY A 212 3.39 -2.04 22.12
N HIS A 213 2.93 -2.48 23.29
CA HIS A 213 2.20 -3.75 23.45
C HIS A 213 0.77 -3.46 23.92
N LEU A 214 -0.22 -3.81 23.10
CA LEU A 214 -1.61 -3.40 23.31
C LEU A 214 -2.16 -3.98 24.62
N GLY A 215 -1.94 -5.28 24.84
CA GLY A 215 -2.37 -5.95 26.08
C GLY A 215 -1.67 -5.39 27.32
N GLY A 216 -0.40 -5.01 27.20
CA GLY A 216 0.39 -4.45 28.29
C GLY A 216 -0.09 -3.05 28.68
N ALA A 217 -0.47 -2.24 27.70
CA ALA A 217 -1.03 -0.91 27.93
C ALA A 217 -2.40 -0.93 28.63
N HIS A 218 -3.13 -2.06 28.56
CA HIS A 218 -4.45 -2.22 29.17
C HIS A 218 -4.44 -3.13 30.41
N ALA A 219 -3.31 -3.75 30.72
CA ALA A 219 -3.15 -4.62 31.89
C ALA A 219 -3.26 -3.80 33.18
N GLY A 220 -3.93 -4.35 34.19
CA GLY A 220 -4.07 -3.70 35.50
C GLY A 220 -5.12 -2.59 35.58
N LEU A 221 -5.75 -2.18 34.48
CA LEU A 221 -6.78 -1.12 34.46
C LEU A 221 -8.16 -1.57 34.96
N GLY A 222 -8.33 -2.82 35.41
CA GLY A 222 -9.62 -3.35 35.87
C GLY A 222 -10.70 -3.48 34.78
N LEU A 223 -10.30 -3.63 33.52
CA LEU A 223 -11.24 -3.71 32.39
C LEU A 223 -12.06 -5.01 32.42
N ARG A 224 -13.36 -4.86 32.64
CA ARG A 224 -14.40 -5.87 32.39
C ARG A 224 -14.93 -5.83 30.95
N SER A 225 -15.59 -6.92 30.53
CA SER A 225 -16.24 -7.06 29.21
C SER A 225 -17.14 -5.88 28.86
N ALA A 226 -17.96 -5.42 29.81
CA ALA A 226 -18.88 -4.30 29.61
C ALA A 226 -18.17 -2.99 29.17
N HIS A 227 -16.96 -2.72 29.67
CA HIS A 227 -16.22 -1.53 29.25
C HIS A 227 -15.73 -1.65 27.81
N VAL A 228 -15.28 -2.84 27.41
CA VAL A 228 -14.83 -3.11 26.03
C VAL A 228 -16.00 -3.04 25.05
N GLU A 229 -17.18 -3.55 25.43
CA GLU A 229 -18.40 -3.45 24.63
C GLU A 229 -18.83 -2.00 24.45
N ARG A 230 -18.80 -1.21 25.53
CA ARG A 230 -19.14 0.19 25.44
C ARG A 230 -18.16 0.99 24.60
N TRP A 231 -16.86 0.71 24.73
CA TRP A 231 -15.82 1.28 23.88
C TRP A 231 -16.09 0.98 22.40
N LEU A 232 -16.39 -0.28 22.05
CA LEU A 232 -16.70 -0.69 20.67
C LEU A 232 -17.97 -0.01 20.13
N ALA A 233 -19.01 0.14 20.96
CA ALA A 233 -20.23 0.82 20.56
C ALA A 233 -19.99 2.29 20.22
N LEU A 234 -19.24 3.01 21.06
CA LEU A 234 -18.89 4.41 20.82
C LEU A 234 -17.92 4.58 19.64
N TRP A 235 -17.00 3.64 19.45
CA TRP A 235 -16.10 3.60 18.30
C TRP A 235 -16.90 3.43 17.02
N SER A 236 -17.77 2.42 16.96
CA SER A 236 -18.67 2.16 15.82
C SER A 236 -19.51 3.38 15.49
N GLN A 237 -20.16 3.99 16.49
CA GLN A 237 -20.93 5.23 16.30
C GLN A 237 -20.06 6.35 15.72
N THR A 238 -18.83 6.50 16.19
CA THR A 238 -17.92 7.53 15.70
C THR A 238 -17.51 7.28 14.26
N VAL A 239 -16.99 6.10 13.93
CA VAL A 239 -16.49 5.84 12.57
C VAL A 239 -17.60 5.92 11.54
N HIS A 240 -18.83 5.52 11.86
CA HIS A 240 -19.98 5.64 10.96
C HIS A 240 -20.51 7.07 10.82
N ALA A 241 -20.23 7.96 11.78
CA ALA A 241 -20.57 9.38 11.68
C ALA A 241 -19.53 10.18 10.88
N GLU A 242 -18.25 9.82 10.99
CA GLU A 242 -17.14 10.61 10.44
C GLU A 242 -16.63 10.10 9.07
N LEU A 243 -16.94 8.85 8.68
CA LEU A 243 -16.32 8.19 7.52
C LEU A 243 -17.35 7.62 6.54
N ALA A 244 -16.90 7.44 5.29
CA ALA A 244 -17.66 6.72 4.28
C ALA A 244 -17.97 5.27 4.71
N PRO A 245 -19.13 4.69 4.32
CA PRO A 245 -19.61 3.40 4.84
C PRO A 245 -18.58 2.27 4.77
N ASP A 246 -17.90 2.13 3.63
CA ASP A 246 -16.91 1.07 3.42
C ASP A 246 -15.69 1.22 4.33
N THR A 247 -15.21 2.45 4.50
CA THR A 247 -14.06 2.74 5.39
C THR A 247 -14.46 2.55 6.85
N ALA A 248 -15.64 3.01 7.25
CA ALA A 248 -16.18 2.82 8.60
C ALA A 248 -16.29 1.32 8.95
N ALA A 249 -16.88 0.51 8.06
CA ALA A 249 -17.03 -0.93 8.26
C ALA A 249 -15.67 -1.64 8.41
N ARG A 250 -14.66 -1.26 7.63
CA ARG A 250 -13.30 -1.81 7.74
C ARG A 250 -12.65 -1.47 9.08
N LEU A 251 -12.78 -0.24 9.56
CA LEU A 251 -12.23 0.18 10.86
C LEU A 251 -12.96 -0.49 12.03
N ASP A 252 -14.28 -0.61 11.96
CA ASP A 252 -15.07 -1.29 12.99
C ASP A 252 -14.72 -2.79 13.09
N ALA A 253 -14.59 -3.47 11.94
CA ALA A 253 -14.16 -4.86 11.90
C ALA A 253 -12.78 -5.06 12.55
N ARG A 254 -11.82 -4.17 12.26
CA ARG A 254 -10.48 -4.20 12.88
C ARG A 254 -10.54 -4.00 14.39
N ALA A 255 -11.32 -3.03 14.86
CA ALA A 255 -11.49 -2.76 16.29
C ALA A 255 -12.04 -3.99 17.03
N ARG A 256 -13.00 -4.69 16.44
CA ARG A 256 -13.58 -5.93 17.00
C ARG A 256 -12.54 -7.06 17.10
N VAL A 257 -11.66 -7.21 16.10
CA VAL A 257 -10.55 -8.18 16.16
C VAL A 257 -9.59 -7.86 17.30
N MET A 258 -9.25 -6.58 17.49
CA MET A 258 -8.38 -6.16 18.58
C MET A 258 -9.00 -6.35 19.96
N ALA A 259 -10.29 -6.03 20.11
CA ALA A 259 -11.02 -6.20 21.35
C ALA A 259 -11.02 -7.65 21.85
N ARG A 260 -11.03 -8.64 20.95
CA ARG A 260 -10.88 -10.06 21.30
C ARG A 260 -9.54 -10.38 21.96
N ARG A 261 -8.49 -9.59 21.71
CA ARG A 261 -7.16 -9.77 22.34
C ARG A 261 -7.08 -9.14 23.73
N LEU A 262 -7.96 -8.20 24.05
CA LEU A 262 -8.04 -7.55 25.36
C LEU A 262 -8.90 -8.34 26.35
N ARG A 263 -9.88 -9.07 25.84
CA ARG A 263 -10.57 -10.11 26.60
C ARG A 263 -9.63 -11.31 26.63
N GLY A 264 -8.97 -11.57 27.76
CA GLY A 264 -8.20 -12.81 27.94
C GLY A 264 -9.06 -14.06 27.67
N PRO A 265 -8.47 -15.27 27.60
CA PRO A 265 -9.26 -16.49 27.41
C PRO A 265 -10.38 -16.57 28.46
N PRO A 266 -11.56 -17.13 28.12
CA PRO A 266 -12.63 -17.30 29.10
C PRO A 266 -12.08 -18.06 30.30
N ARG A 267 -12.22 -17.50 31.50
CA ARG A 267 -11.89 -18.24 32.73
C ARG A 267 -12.91 -19.37 32.84
N ALA A 268 -12.43 -20.61 32.91
CA ALA A 268 -13.28 -21.74 33.24
C ALA A 268 -13.87 -21.48 34.63
N GLU A 269 -15.19 -21.45 34.71
CA GLU A 269 -15.90 -21.42 35.98
C GLU A 269 -15.68 -22.78 36.66
N THR A 270 -15.01 -22.76 37.81
CA THR A 270 -14.91 -23.89 38.76
C THR A 270 -15.98 -23.75 39.82
#